data_AF-A0A2A5G8I9-F1
#
_entry.id   AF-A0A2A5G8I9-F1
#
_cell.length_a   1.000
_cell.length_b   1.000
_cell.length_c   1.000
_cell.angle_alpha   90.00
_cell.angle_beta   90.00
_cell.angle_gamma   90.00
#
_symmetry.space_group_name_H-M   'P 1'
#
loop_
_entity.id
_entity.type
_entity.pdbx_description
1 polymer ?
#
loop_
_entity_poly.entity_id
_entity_poly.type
_entity_poly.pdbx_seq_one_letter_code
_entity_poly.pdbx_strand_id
1 'polypeptide(L)'
;MNDNEVTAAVCPPWVSLIKEHFTSTYLGDHGIMITNMNADGSADDAEPVVSDFGDILPFLWHYGMHDFSVSQLELAKNWLKDGLYVSNGRTKLFFNHDWLLGLLDLYRQSGNKELLEMSEKGARTIERCFFQGDLLIDEPIRLNDWRTWLAPASPFNGGYIELWLDIYRFTDNSDYLKLAERSARGWINTPDFKQHGVFSRVICARSSMLNKIAISRSRLRARLFKDNTNLVWSILVLFQRTNDEQWRDALYAWLDGFEKYFWNKGDVHLMLDPALKGYNSSIKAGFSSLDLLCDMHDAKVDQERVLKMATAIADFWLDNQWQNGLFPEVPGGDADHLDANVDIVVGLAKLYAITQEQKYLDSLTLCREAVLTLHKMSLGYCQSVDSNGKPSDSRIKIKYQGLLTKLAILPQDPIDIFKDVDKLELLRDR
;
A
#
# COMPACT_ATOMS: atom_id res chain seq x y z
N MET A 1 2.03 -20.75 25.27
CA MET A 1 1.64 -19.35 25.06
C MET A 1 1.76 -18.69 26.40
N ASN A 2 2.76 -17.82 26.56
CA ASN A 2 2.88 -17.02 27.78
C ASN A 2 1.80 -15.94 27.70
N ASP A 3 0.95 -15.88 28.71
CA ASP A 3 0.05 -14.75 28.95
C ASP A 3 0.91 -13.54 29.32
N ASN A 4 1.56 -12.94 28.32
CA ASN A 4 2.01 -11.58 28.45
C ASN A 4 0.73 -10.76 28.54
N GLU A 5 0.41 -10.25 29.74
CA GLU A 5 -0.54 -9.17 29.92
C GLU A 5 -0.09 -8.03 29.00
N VAL A 6 -0.70 -7.99 27.81
CA VAL A 6 -0.59 -6.86 26.90
C VAL A 6 -1.21 -5.71 27.65
N THR A 7 -0.37 -4.89 28.27
CA THR A 7 -0.79 -3.62 28.85
C THR A 7 -1.53 -2.89 27.73
N ALA A 8 -2.86 -2.78 27.88
CA ALA A 8 -3.69 -2.19 26.84
C ALA A 8 -3.17 -0.78 26.58
N ALA A 9 -2.59 -0.57 25.39
CA ALA A 9 -2.12 0.74 24.99
C ALA A 9 -3.27 1.73 25.17
N VAL A 10 -3.00 2.86 25.82
CA VAL A 10 -4.02 3.88 26.07
C VAL A 10 -4.54 4.37 24.71
N CYS A 11 -5.76 3.95 24.36
CA CYS A 11 -6.40 4.33 23.11
C CYS A 11 -6.63 5.85 23.09
N PRO A 12 -6.02 6.61 22.17
CA PRO A 12 -6.20 8.05 22.12
C PRO A 12 -7.68 8.43 21.89
N PRO A 13 -8.18 9.55 22.45
CA PRO A 13 -9.59 9.93 22.32
C PRO A 13 -10.09 10.01 20.88
N TRP A 14 -9.24 10.41 19.94
CA TRP A 14 -9.60 10.49 18.52
C TRP A 14 -9.74 9.12 17.85
N VAL A 15 -9.01 8.10 18.32
CA VAL A 15 -9.19 6.71 17.85
C VAL A 15 -10.54 6.20 18.36
N SER A 16 -10.91 6.49 19.60
CA SER A 16 -12.23 6.13 20.15
C SER A 16 -13.37 6.73 19.33
N LEU A 17 -13.24 7.98 18.88
CA LEU A 17 -14.21 8.64 18.00
C LEU A 17 -14.33 7.92 16.64
N ILE A 18 -13.19 7.56 16.03
CA ILE A 18 -13.18 6.79 14.78
C ILE A 18 -13.93 5.46 14.95
N LYS A 19 -13.65 4.74 16.05
CA LYS A 19 -14.33 3.46 16.38
C LYS A 19 -15.85 3.62 16.51
N GLU A 20 -16.31 4.71 17.12
CA GLU A 20 -17.74 5.02 17.23
C GLU A 20 -18.36 5.25 15.85
N HIS A 21 -17.72 6.00 14.96
CA HIS A 21 -18.24 6.22 13.62
C HIS A 21 -18.30 4.94 12.78
N PHE A 22 -17.32 4.04 12.93
CA PHE A 22 -17.35 2.73 12.26
C PHE A 22 -18.57 1.89 12.61
N THR A 23 -19.04 1.94 13.86
CA THR A 23 -20.20 1.13 14.30
C THR A 23 -21.55 1.81 14.15
N SER A 24 -21.58 3.13 13.91
CA SER A 24 -22.81 3.92 13.93
C SER A 24 -23.10 4.68 12.64
N THR A 25 -22.06 5.21 11.99
CA THR A 25 -22.19 6.22 10.93
C THR A 25 -21.79 5.66 9.57
N TYR A 26 -20.75 4.84 9.51
CA TYR A 26 -20.14 4.40 8.24
C TYR A 26 -20.79 3.15 7.63
N LEU A 27 -21.94 2.72 8.14
CA LEU A 27 -22.61 1.49 7.71
C LEU A 27 -23.67 1.79 6.66
N GLY A 28 -23.70 1.00 5.58
CA GLY A 28 -24.75 1.05 4.58
C GLY A 28 -25.96 0.18 4.96
N ASP A 29 -26.94 0.12 4.07
CA ASP A 29 -28.22 -0.59 4.29
C ASP A 29 -28.06 -2.10 4.58
N HIS A 30 -26.92 -2.69 4.18
CA HIS A 30 -26.60 -4.10 4.42
C HIS A 30 -25.83 -4.34 5.73
N GLY A 31 -25.62 -3.31 6.54
CA GLY A 31 -24.80 -3.36 7.75
C GLY A 31 -23.29 -3.46 7.51
N ILE A 32 -22.87 -3.40 6.25
CA ILE A 32 -21.46 -3.36 5.85
C ILE A 32 -20.99 -1.92 5.68
N MET A 33 -19.73 -1.66 5.98
CA MET A 33 -19.15 -0.32 5.79
C MET A 33 -19.23 0.13 4.32
N ILE A 34 -19.57 1.39 4.10
CA ILE A 34 -19.58 2.04 2.77
C ILE A 34 -18.19 2.58 2.41
N THR A 35 -18.00 2.98 1.15
CA THR A 35 -16.71 3.48 0.67
C THR A 35 -16.47 4.95 1.03
N ASN A 36 -17.46 5.81 0.76
CA ASN A 36 -17.31 7.27 0.93
C ASN A 36 -18.59 7.92 1.49
N MET A 37 -18.39 8.98 2.26
CA MET A 37 -19.45 9.81 2.83
C MET A 37 -19.14 11.30 2.66
N ASN A 38 -20.16 12.12 2.49
CA ASN A 38 -20.06 13.57 2.52
C ASN A 38 -20.00 14.09 3.96
N ALA A 39 -19.57 15.34 4.13
CA ALA A 39 -19.49 15.99 5.44
C ALA A 39 -20.84 16.11 6.18
N ASP A 40 -21.96 16.06 5.45
CA ASP A 40 -23.32 16.09 6.00
C ASP A 40 -23.84 14.71 6.44
N GLY A 41 -23.05 13.65 6.24
CA GLY A 41 -23.40 12.28 6.57
C GLY A 41 -24.10 11.50 5.46
N SER A 42 -24.37 12.12 4.30
CA SER A 42 -24.91 11.40 3.15
C SER A 42 -23.84 10.52 2.50
N ALA A 43 -24.20 9.30 2.08
CA ALA A 43 -23.29 8.44 1.34
C ALA A 43 -23.01 9.04 -0.06
N ASP A 44 -21.73 9.29 -0.36
CA ASP A 44 -21.27 9.65 -1.71
C ASP A 44 -21.14 8.39 -2.58
N ASP A 45 -20.66 7.30 -1.97
CA ASP A 45 -20.56 5.98 -2.57
C ASP A 45 -20.96 4.92 -1.55
N ALA A 46 -22.13 4.32 -1.77
CA ALA A 46 -22.69 3.27 -0.93
C ALA A 46 -22.18 1.86 -1.29
N GLU A 47 -21.24 1.72 -2.25
CA GLU A 47 -20.61 0.42 -2.53
C GLU A 47 -19.91 -0.10 -1.26
N PRO A 48 -20.09 -1.39 -0.91
CA PRO A 48 -19.41 -2.00 0.22
C PRO A 48 -17.88 -1.95 0.08
N VAL A 49 -17.20 -1.50 1.12
CA VAL A 49 -15.73 -1.28 1.14
C VAL A 49 -14.92 -2.58 1.30
N VAL A 50 -15.46 -3.73 0.89
CA VAL A 50 -14.85 -5.07 1.08
C VAL A 50 -13.44 -5.13 0.47
N SER A 51 -13.23 -4.48 -0.67
CA SER A 51 -11.92 -4.43 -1.33
C SER A 51 -10.82 -3.82 -0.46
N ASP A 52 -11.17 -2.86 0.40
CA ASP A 52 -10.22 -2.13 1.25
C ASP A 52 -10.28 -2.60 2.71
N PHE A 53 -10.87 -3.77 3.00
CA PHE A 53 -10.89 -4.28 4.39
C PHE A 53 -9.50 -4.52 4.97
N GLY A 54 -8.47 -4.74 4.15
CA GLY A 54 -7.08 -4.78 4.62
C GLY A 54 -6.56 -3.45 5.17
N ASP A 55 -7.10 -2.34 4.69
CA ASP A 55 -6.76 -0.99 5.16
C ASP A 55 -7.57 -0.57 6.40
N ILE A 56 -8.49 -1.42 6.87
CA ILE A 56 -9.47 -1.07 7.91
C ILE A 56 -9.44 -2.09 9.05
N LEU A 57 -9.82 -3.33 8.77
CA LEU A 57 -10.11 -4.32 9.81
C LEU A 57 -8.89 -4.69 10.66
N PRO A 58 -7.67 -4.87 10.12
CA PRO A 58 -6.48 -5.10 10.95
C PRO A 58 -6.25 -4.01 11.99
N PHE A 59 -6.52 -2.75 11.66
CA PHE A 59 -6.41 -1.63 12.58
C PHE A 59 -7.52 -1.64 13.62
N LEU A 60 -8.77 -1.86 13.21
CA LEU A 60 -9.89 -1.94 14.16
C LEU A 60 -9.71 -3.10 15.15
N TRP A 61 -9.20 -4.24 14.68
CA TRP A 61 -8.82 -5.37 15.52
C TRP A 61 -7.76 -4.99 16.54
N HIS A 62 -6.68 -4.31 16.11
CA HIS A 62 -5.61 -3.83 16.99
C HIS A 62 -6.16 -2.98 18.15
N TYR A 63 -7.20 -2.17 17.89
CA TYR A 63 -7.87 -1.34 18.91
C TYR A 63 -9.07 -2.00 19.59
N GLY A 64 -9.18 -3.33 19.56
CA GLY A 64 -10.15 -4.07 20.35
C GLY A 64 -11.55 -4.21 19.73
N MET A 65 -11.74 -3.91 18.44
CA MET A 65 -13.03 -4.06 17.75
C MET A 65 -13.18 -5.46 17.12
N HIS A 66 -12.93 -6.50 17.90
CA HIS A 66 -12.91 -7.89 17.44
C HIS A 66 -14.27 -8.32 16.86
N ASP A 67 -15.35 -8.19 17.65
CA ASP A 67 -16.70 -8.62 17.26
C ASP A 67 -17.21 -7.89 16.02
N PHE A 68 -16.95 -6.59 15.94
CA PHE A 68 -17.30 -5.80 14.76
C PHE A 68 -16.54 -6.29 13.53
N SER A 69 -15.23 -6.51 13.64
CA SER A 69 -14.41 -7.00 12.52
C SER A 69 -14.87 -8.37 12.04
N VAL A 70 -15.17 -9.30 12.96
CA VAL A 70 -15.75 -10.62 12.62
C VAL A 70 -17.10 -10.45 11.92
N SER A 71 -17.98 -9.60 12.44
CA SER A 71 -19.27 -9.34 11.82
C SER A 71 -19.14 -8.78 10.40
N GLN A 72 -18.20 -7.87 10.15
CA GLN A 72 -17.95 -7.32 8.81
C GLN A 72 -17.44 -8.41 7.85
N LEU A 73 -16.55 -9.30 8.30
CA LEU A 73 -16.07 -10.43 7.50
C LEU A 73 -17.18 -11.44 7.16
N GLU A 74 -18.08 -11.73 8.10
CA GLU A 74 -19.22 -12.62 7.87
C GLU A 74 -20.16 -12.03 6.81
N LEU A 75 -20.47 -10.73 6.91
CA LEU A 75 -21.26 -10.04 5.91
C LEU A 75 -20.56 -10.09 4.54
N ALA A 76 -19.26 -9.80 4.50
CA ALA A 76 -18.47 -9.74 3.26
C ALA A 76 -18.55 -11.02 2.41
N LYS A 77 -18.82 -12.19 3.00
CA LYS A 77 -18.97 -13.47 2.28
C LYS A 77 -19.99 -13.41 1.14
N ASN A 78 -21.01 -12.55 1.22
CA ASN A 78 -22.01 -12.35 0.17
C ASN A 78 -21.46 -11.71 -1.11
N TRP A 79 -20.29 -11.08 -1.03
CA TRP A 79 -19.60 -10.42 -2.13
C TRP A 79 -18.39 -11.20 -2.65
N LEU A 80 -18.16 -12.42 -2.12
CA LEU A 80 -17.04 -13.25 -2.50
C LEU A 80 -17.47 -14.36 -3.46
N LYS A 81 -16.58 -14.67 -4.40
CA LYS A 81 -16.62 -15.88 -5.22
C LYS A 81 -15.27 -16.56 -5.15
N ASP A 82 -15.26 -17.81 -4.72
CA ASP A 82 -14.05 -18.62 -4.59
C ASP A 82 -12.94 -17.95 -3.73
N GLY A 83 -13.34 -17.21 -2.69
CA GLY A 83 -12.44 -16.49 -1.78
C GLY A 83 -12.02 -15.10 -2.26
N LEU A 84 -12.46 -14.68 -3.45
CA LEU A 84 -12.13 -13.39 -4.06
C LEU A 84 -13.36 -12.49 -4.13
N TYR A 85 -13.20 -11.21 -3.78
CA TYR A 85 -14.19 -10.17 -3.93
C TYR A 85 -14.58 -9.95 -5.41
N VAL A 86 -15.88 -9.77 -5.62
CA VAL A 86 -16.52 -9.56 -6.92
C VAL A 86 -17.23 -8.22 -6.92
N SER A 87 -16.66 -7.22 -7.60
CA SER A 87 -17.34 -5.95 -7.89
C SER A 87 -17.95 -6.00 -9.28
N ASN A 88 -19.22 -5.62 -9.40
CA ASN A 88 -19.93 -5.52 -10.69
C ASN A 88 -19.85 -6.81 -11.54
N GLY A 89 -19.93 -7.98 -10.90
CA GLY A 89 -19.83 -9.30 -11.55
C GLY A 89 -18.44 -9.62 -12.12
N ARG A 90 -17.40 -8.88 -11.72
CA ARG A 90 -16.02 -9.05 -12.15
C ARG A 90 -15.11 -9.27 -10.95
N THR A 91 -14.21 -10.24 -11.09
CA THR A 91 -13.09 -10.42 -10.16
C THR A 91 -11.87 -9.77 -10.79
N LYS A 92 -11.37 -8.71 -10.15
CA LYS A 92 -10.12 -8.06 -10.54
C LYS A 92 -9.11 -8.24 -9.42
N LEU A 93 -7.88 -8.52 -9.77
CA LEU A 93 -6.80 -8.62 -8.78
C LEU A 93 -6.62 -7.32 -8.00
N PHE A 94 -6.76 -6.16 -8.66
CA PHE A 94 -6.68 -4.87 -7.99
C PHE A 94 -7.54 -4.76 -6.72
N PHE A 95 -8.76 -5.31 -6.73
CA PHE A 95 -9.69 -5.25 -5.58
C PHE A 95 -9.50 -6.35 -4.54
N ASN A 96 -8.57 -7.27 -4.78
CA ASN A 96 -8.38 -8.46 -3.96
C ASN A 96 -7.03 -8.49 -3.25
N HIS A 97 -6.17 -7.51 -3.51
CA HIS A 97 -4.88 -7.39 -2.87
C HIS A 97 -5.03 -7.12 -1.37
N ASP A 98 -5.64 -5.98 -1.03
CA ASP A 98 -5.79 -5.54 0.36
C ASP A 98 -6.74 -6.48 1.13
N TRP A 99 -7.79 -6.98 0.48
CA TRP A 99 -8.67 -8.03 1.04
C TRP A 99 -7.88 -9.24 1.55
N LEU A 100 -7.03 -9.86 0.72
CA LEU A 100 -6.35 -11.11 1.10
C LEU A 100 -5.21 -10.88 2.09
N LEU A 101 -4.47 -9.77 1.98
CA LEU A 101 -3.44 -9.40 2.95
C LEU A 101 -4.07 -9.04 4.30
N GLY A 102 -5.19 -8.33 4.30
CA GLY A 102 -5.97 -8.02 5.49
C GLY A 102 -6.39 -9.26 6.28
N LEU A 103 -6.81 -10.33 5.59
CA LEU A 103 -7.10 -11.62 6.23
C LEU A 103 -5.88 -12.21 6.95
N LEU A 104 -4.68 -12.07 6.37
CA LEU A 104 -3.44 -12.56 6.98
C LEU A 104 -2.98 -11.70 8.15
N ASP A 105 -3.14 -10.39 8.08
CA ASP A 105 -2.87 -9.49 9.21
C ASP A 105 -3.83 -9.77 10.37
N LEU A 106 -5.12 -10.01 10.08
CA LEU A 106 -6.10 -10.43 11.09
C LEU A 106 -5.78 -11.82 11.64
N TYR A 107 -5.35 -12.77 10.81
CA TYR A 107 -4.88 -14.09 11.27
C TYR A 107 -3.70 -13.94 12.24
N ARG A 108 -2.71 -13.12 11.89
CA ARG A 108 -1.54 -12.85 12.74
C ARG A 108 -1.94 -12.34 14.13
N GLN A 109 -2.92 -11.44 14.18
CA GLN A 109 -3.39 -10.83 15.44
C GLN A 109 -4.37 -11.71 16.23
N SER A 110 -5.16 -12.55 15.56
CA SER A 110 -6.25 -13.33 16.18
C SER A 110 -5.92 -14.79 16.43
N GLY A 111 -4.98 -15.36 15.67
CA GLY A 111 -4.75 -16.80 15.57
C GLY A 111 -5.92 -17.57 14.93
N ASN A 112 -6.94 -16.91 14.38
CA ASN A 112 -8.11 -17.57 13.81
C ASN A 112 -7.80 -18.24 12.46
N LYS A 113 -7.67 -19.57 12.48
CA LYS A 113 -7.31 -20.38 11.31
C LYS A 113 -8.28 -20.24 10.12
N GLU A 114 -9.55 -19.93 10.35
CA GLU A 114 -10.50 -19.73 9.26
C GLU A 114 -10.09 -18.57 8.33
N LEU A 115 -9.45 -17.53 8.88
CA LEU A 115 -8.94 -16.40 8.09
C LEU A 115 -7.78 -16.81 7.18
N LEU A 116 -6.87 -17.65 7.71
CA LEU A 116 -5.78 -18.22 6.92
C LEU A 116 -6.33 -19.11 5.81
N GLU A 117 -7.29 -19.99 6.12
CA GLU A 117 -7.94 -20.87 5.14
C GLU A 117 -8.67 -20.07 4.04
N MET A 118 -9.34 -18.97 4.40
CA MET A 118 -9.95 -18.05 3.43
C MET A 118 -8.91 -17.40 2.52
N SER A 119 -7.78 -16.95 3.08
CA SER A 119 -6.69 -16.36 2.32
C SER A 119 -6.02 -17.39 1.38
N GLU A 120 -5.76 -18.60 1.86
CA GLU A 120 -5.25 -19.72 1.05
C GLU A 120 -6.19 -20.06 -0.11
N LYS A 121 -7.51 -20.10 0.13
CA LYS A 121 -8.51 -20.33 -0.92
C LYS A 121 -8.44 -19.24 -1.99
N GLY A 122 -8.33 -17.97 -1.60
CA GLY A 122 -8.14 -16.85 -2.52
C GLY A 122 -6.85 -16.99 -3.32
N ALA A 123 -5.72 -17.25 -2.65
CA ALA A 123 -4.41 -17.43 -3.27
C ALA A 123 -4.38 -18.58 -4.30
N ARG A 124 -5.03 -19.71 -4.01
CA ARG A 124 -5.15 -20.85 -4.94
C ARG A 124 -6.07 -20.54 -6.12
N THR A 125 -7.13 -19.76 -5.91
CA THR A 125 -7.96 -19.27 -7.02
C THR A 125 -7.17 -18.33 -7.92
N ILE A 126 -6.33 -17.44 -7.36
CA ILE A 126 -5.42 -16.59 -8.13
C ILE A 126 -4.46 -17.45 -8.95
N GLU A 127 -3.81 -18.42 -8.31
CA GLU A 127 -2.88 -19.34 -8.96
C GLU A 127 -3.50 -19.99 -10.20
N ARG A 128 -4.70 -20.55 -10.05
CA ARG A 128 -5.39 -21.30 -11.10
C ARG A 128 -5.92 -20.42 -12.23
N CYS A 129 -6.43 -19.23 -11.91
CA CYS A 129 -7.25 -18.45 -12.84
C CYS A 129 -6.52 -17.22 -13.44
N PHE A 130 -5.43 -16.77 -12.83
CA PHE A 130 -4.79 -15.49 -13.18
C PHE A 130 -3.34 -15.60 -13.64
N PHE A 131 -2.66 -16.74 -13.46
CA PHE A 131 -1.36 -16.91 -14.10
C PHE A 131 -1.50 -17.13 -15.61
N GLN A 132 -0.77 -16.32 -16.38
CA GLN A 132 -0.53 -16.52 -17.80
C GLN A 132 0.99 -16.60 -18.01
N GLY A 133 1.52 -17.83 -18.11
CA GLY A 133 2.96 -18.04 -17.94
C GLY A 133 3.37 -17.66 -16.52
N ASP A 134 4.42 -16.86 -16.35
CA ASP A 134 4.92 -16.46 -15.03
C ASP A 134 4.37 -15.11 -14.54
N LEU A 135 3.39 -14.54 -15.24
CA LEU A 135 2.80 -13.25 -14.91
C LEU A 135 1.35 -13.41 -14.42
N LEU A 136 0.97 -12.58 -13.45
CA LEU A 136 -0.42 -12.43 -13.03
C LEU A 136 -1.14 -11.38 -13.88
N ILE A 137 -2.25 -11.79 -14.49
CA ILE A 137 -3.11 -10.89 -15.28
C ILE A 137 -4.15 -10.22 -14.37
N ASP A 138 -4.66 -9.06 -14.77
CA ASP A 138 -5.52 -8.24 -13.90
C ASP A 138 -6.93 -8.82 -13.71
N GLU A 139 -7.44 -9.56 -14.72
CA GLU A 139 -8.78 -10.17 -14.75
C GLU A 139 -8.72 -11.54 -15.46
N PRO A 140 -9.52 -12.56 -15.04
CA PRO A 140 -9.56 -13.84 -15.71
C PRO A 140 -10.03 -13.72 -17.17
N ILE A 141 -9.46 -14.54 -18.06
CA ILE A 141 -9.82 -14.53 -19.48
C ILE A 141 -11.28 -14.97 -19.67
N ARG A 142 -12.07 -14.13 -20.36
CA ARG A 142 -13.47 -14.42 -20.73
C ARG A 142 -13.57 -14.53 -22.24
N LEU A 143 -14.19 -15.61 -22.73
CA LEU A 143 -14.32 -15.89 -24.17
C LEU A 143 -15.00 -14.76 -24.96
N ASN A 144 -15.95 -14.05 -24.33
CA ASN A 144 -16.73 -12.99 -24.95
C ASN A 144 -16.23 -11.57 -24.61
N ASP A 145 -15.04 -11.43 -24.00
CA ASP A 145 -14.44 -10.11 -23.70
C ASP A 145 -13.02 -10.03 -24.26
N TRP A 146 -12.88 -9.43 -25.44
CA TRP A 146 -11.60 -9.28 -26.14
C TRP A 146 -10.54 -8.54 -25.31
N ARG A 147 -10.94 -7.70 -24.34
CA ARG A 147 -9.99 -6.97 -23.48
C ARG A 147 -9.26 -7.94 -22.56
N THR A 148 -9.99 -8.87 -21.95
CA THR A 148 -9.41 -9.92 -21.10
C THR A 148 -8.58 -10.91 -21.91
N TRP A 149 -8.88 -11.09 -23.19
CA TRP A 149 -8.12 -11.96 -24.09
C TRP A 149 -6.67 -11.52 -24.32
N LEU A 150 -6.40 -10.21 -24.22
CA LEU A 150 -5.03 -9.66 -24.21
C LEU A 150 -4.26 -10.02 -22.96
N ALA A 151 -4.94 -10.49 -21.91
CA ALA A 151 -4.35 -10.92 -20.66
C ALA A 151 -3.43 -9.80 -20.09
N PRO A 152 -3.98 -8.58 -19.86
CA PRO A 152 -3.20 -7.47 -19.32
C PRO A 152 -2.65 -7.85 -17.95
N ALA A 153 -1.37 -7.60 -17.71
CA ALA A 153 -0.71 -7.79 -16.43
C ALA A 153 -0.09 -6.47 -16.00
N SER A 154 -0.25 -6.13 -14.72
CA SER A 154 0.28 -4.92 -14.12
C SER A 154 1.25 -5.25 -12.97
N PRO A 155 2.34 -4.47 -12.79
CA PRO A 155 3.27 -4.64 -11.67
C PRO A 155 2.60 -4.51 -10.30
N PHE A 156 1.43 -3.86 -10.24
CA PHE A 156 0.57 -3.84 -9.05
C PHE A 156 0.31 -5.23 -8.48
N ASN A 157 0.12 -6.23 -9.36
CA ASN A 157 -0.08 -7.63 -8.95
C ASN A 157 1.20 -8.25 -8.33
N GLY A 158 2.31 -7.51 -8.29
CA GLY A 158 3.52 -7.86 -7.55
C GLY A 158 3.27 -8.07 -6.06
N GLY A 159 2.34 -7.32 -5.46
CA GLY A 159 2.03 -7.45 -4.03
C GLY A 159 1.48 -8.83 -3.61
N TYR A 160 1.02 -9.66 -4.55
CA TYR A 160 0.70 -11.07 -4.25
C TYR A 160 1.91 -11.94 -3.90
N ILE A 161 3.13 -11.49 -4.22
CA ILE A 161 4.36 -12.13 -3.76
C ILE A 161 4.41 -12.10 -2.23
N GLU A 162 4.10 -10.97 -1.60
CA GLU A 162 3.99 -10.87 -0.14
C GLU A 162 2.89 -11.77 0.41
N LEU A 163 1.72 -11.82 -0.24
CA LEU A 163 0.64 -12.73 0.14
C LEU A 163 1.13 -14.18 0.24
N TRP A 164 1.81 -14.68 -0.79
CA TRP A 164 2.29 -16.06 -0.79
C TRP A 164 3.44 -16.28 0.20
N LEU A 165 4.33 -15.30 0.39
CA LEU A 165 5.39 -15.40 1.40
C LEU A 165 4.83 -15.45 2.82
N ASP A 166 3.78 -14.71 3.11
CA ASP A 166 3.11 -14.74 4.41
C ASP A 166 2.37 -16.06 4.63
N ILE A 167 1.65 -16.57 3.62
CA ILE A 167 1.03 -17.90 3.73
C ILE A 167 2.11 -18.98 3.92
N TYR A 168 3.23 -18.90 3.17
CA TYR A 168 4.36 -19.79 3.38
C TYR A 168 4.88 -19.74 4.82
N ARG A 169 5.05 -18.53 5.38
CA ARG A 169 5.48 -18.36 6.78
C ARG A 169 4.52 -19.03 7.77
N PHE A 170 3.22 -19.02 7.51
CA PHE A 170 2.21 -19.56 8.43
C PHE A 170 1.93 -21.06 8.25
N THR A 171 2.22 -21.62 7.08
CA THR A 171 1.86 -23.00 6.73
C THR A 171 3.06 -23.92 6.50
N ASP A 172 4.26 -23.34 6.35
CA ASP A 172 5.49 -24.01 5.87
C ASP A 172 5.33 -24.70 4.51
N ASN A 173 4.26 -24.39 3.75
CA ASN A 173 4.02 -25.00 2.45
C ASN A 173 4.86 -24.33 1.36
N SER A 174 5.96 -25.01 0.98
CA SER A 174 6.93 -24.53 -0.01
C SER A 174 6.34 -24.16 -1.39
N ASP A 175 5.15 -24.62 -1.73
CA ASP A 175 4.53 -24.26 -3.00
C ASP A 175 4.21 -22.76 -3.07
N TYR A 176 3.87 -22.13 -1.95
CA TYR A 176 3.65 -20.68 -1.93
C TYR A 176 4.95 -19.89 -2.14
N LEU A 177 6.07 -20.35 -1.58
CA LEU A 177 7.39 -19.76 -1.89
C LEU A 177 7.70 -19.88 -3.40
N LYS A 178 7.43 -21.04 -4.01
CA LYS A 178 7.63 -21.22 -5.47
C LYS A 178 6.73 -20.29 -6.29
N LEU A 179 5.50 -20.01 -5.84
CA LEU A 179 4.60 -19.05 -6.51
C LEU A 179 5.12 -17.61 -6.40
N ALA A 180 5.58 -17.20 -5.22
CA ALA A 180 6.24 -15.92 -5.00
C ALA A 180 7.44 -15.73 -5.93
N GLU A 181 8.36 -16.69 -5.95
CA GLU A 181 9.52 -16.64 -6.84
C GLU A 181 9.14 -16.68 -8.33
N ARG A 182 8.14 -17.47 -8.71
CA ARG A 182 7.66 -17.53 -10.10
C ARG A 182 7.16 -16.17 -10.57
N SER A 183 6.31 -15.51 -9.77
CA SER A 183 5.79 -14.18 -10.08
C SER A 183 6.92 -13.14 -10.16
N ALA A 184 7.83 -13.14 -9.19
CA ALA A 184 9.00 -12.26 -9.18
C ALA A 184 9.87 -12.47 -10.43
N ARG A 185 10.23 -13.73 -10.74
CA ARG A 185 10.98 -14.11 -11.96
C ARG A 185 10.27 -13.63 -13.22
N GLY A 186 8.95 -13.76 -13.30
CA GLY A 186 8.16 -13.31 -14.43
C GLY A 186 8.36 -11.82 -14.72
N TRP A 187 8.31 -10.99 -13.68
CA TRP A 187 8.49 -9.54 -13.79
C TRP A 187 9.92 -9.10 -14.10
N ILE A 188 10.92 -9.62 -13.37
CA ILE A 188 12.31 -9.23 -13.61
C ILE A 188 12.84 -9.74 -14.96
N ASN A 189 12.16 -10.73 -15.56
CA ASN A 189 12.49 -11.20 -16.90
C ASN A 189 11.82 -10.42 -18.04
N THR A 190 10.98 -9.44 -17.74
CA THR A 190 10.36 -8.61 -18.77
C THR A 190 11.41 -7.77 -19.51
N PRO A 191 11.26 -7.53 -20.83
CA PRO A 191 12.23 -6.74 -21.60
C PRO A 191 12.48 -5.35 -21.02
N ASP A 192 11.43 -4.71 -20.51
CA ASP A 192 11.51 -3.35 -20.00
C ASP A 192 12.34 -3.26 -18.72
N PHE A 193 12.14 -4.20 -17.78
CA PHE A 193 12.95 -4.27 -16.58
C PHE A 193 14.41 -4.58 -16.91
N LYS A 194 14.68 -5.56 -17.79
CA LYS A 194 16.07 -5.88 -18.18
C LYS A 194 16.78 -4.71 -18.86
N GLN A 195 16.05 -3.88 -19.61
CA GLN A 195 16.63 -2.77 -20.35
C GLN A 195 16.78 -1.50 -19.50
N HIS A 196 15.84 -1.25 -18.60
CA HIS A 196 15.70 0.04 -17.94
C HIS A 196 15.69 -0.04 -16.41
N GLY A 197 15.63 -1.22 -15.81
CA GLY A 197 15.48 -1.38 -14.36
C GLY A 197 14.10 -0.99 -13.82
N VAL A 198 13.15 -0.59 -14.67
CA VAL A 198 11.81 -0.16 -14.24
C VAL A 198 10.73 -1.04 -14.87
N PHE A 199 9.65 -1.25 -14.14
CA PHE A 199 8.52 -2.05 -14.60
C PHE A 199 7.52 -1.20 -15.37
N SER A 200 7.12 -1.67 -16.54
CA SER A 200 6.06 -1.03 -17.32
C SER A 200 4.70 -1.20 -16.67
N ARG A 201 3.90 -0.14 -16.73
CA ARG A 201 2.58 -0.04 -16.06
C ARG A 201 1.66 -1.21 -16.40
N VAL A 202 1.61 -1.59 -17.68
CA VAL A 202 0.80 -2.71 -18.17
C VAL A 202 1.57 -3.41 -19.29
N ILE A 203 1.59 -4.73 -19.25
CA ILE A 203 2.11 -5.57 -20.33
C ILE A 203 1.06 -6.59 -20.80
N CYS A 204 1.21 -7.09 -22.03
CA CYS A 204 0.41 -8.20 -22.54
C CYS A 204 1.10 -9.53 -22.21
N ALA A 205 0.55 -10.29 -21.26
CA ALA A 205 1.15 -11.56 -20.82
C ALA A 205 1.05 -12.67 -21.89
N ARG A 206 0.17 -12.52 -22.88
CA ARG A 206 -0.07 -13.54 -23.92
C ARG A 206 0.95 -13.53 -25.05
N SER A 207 1.44 -12.36 -25.46
CA SER A 207 2.28 -12.23 -26.65
C SER A 207 3.24 -11.05 -26.53
N SER A 208 4.53 -11.33 -26.72
CA SER A 208 5.57 -10.29 -26.76
C SER A 208 5.39 -9.31 -27.93
N MET A 209 4.82 -9.76 -29.05
CA MET A 209 4.52 -8.89 -30.20
C MET A 209 3.38 -7.93 -29.88
N LEU A 210 2.28 -8.44 -29.31
CA LEU A 210 1.15 -7.59 -28.88
C LEU A 210 1.58 -6.65 -27.75
N ASN A 211 2.47 -7.10 -26.87
CA ASN A 211 3.04 -6.28 -25.82
C ASN A 211 3.78 -5.05 -26.39
N LYS A 212 4.64 -5.24 -27.40
CA LYS A 212 5.33 -4.11 -28.08
C LYS A 212 4.35 -3.11 -28.69
N ILE A 213 3.26 -3.59 -29.29
CA ILE A 213 2.20 -2.73 -29.84
C ILE A 213 1.45 -1.98 -28.74
N ALA A 214 1.09 -2.66 -27.64
CA ALA A 214 0.41 -2.04 -26.52
C ALA A 214 1.28 -0.94 -25.86
N ILE A 215 2.55 -1.25 -25.62
CA ILE A 215 3.53 -0.34 -25.03
C ILE A 215 3.75 0.89 -25.92
N SER A 216 3.97 0.71 -27.23
CA SER A 216 4.19 1.82 -28.17
C SER A 216 2.98 2.75 -28.30
N ARG A 217 1.78 2.28 -27.97
CA ARG A 217 0.54 3.07 -27.97
C ARG A 217 0.16 3.60 -26.59
N SER A 218 0.81 3.15 -25.54
CA SER A 218 0.54 3.63 -24.19
C SER A 218 1.02 5.07 -24.06
N ARG A 219 0.22 5.92 -23.43
CA ARG A 219 0.64 7.29 -23.05
C ARG A 219 1.55 7.29 -21.82
N LEU A 220 1.56 6.20 -21.06
CA LEU A 220 2.30 6.01 -19.81
C LEU A 220 3.19 4.78 -19.96
N ARG A 221 4.50 4.92 -19.77
CA ARG A 221 5.40 3.76 -19.78
C ARG A 221 5.41 3.08 -18.42
N ALA A 222 5.64 3.84 -17.36
CA ALA A 222 5.72 3.33 -15.99
C ALA A 222 5.04 4.31 -15.02
N ARG A 223 4.60 3.77 -13.89
CA ARG A 223 4.11 4.52 -12.73
C ARG A 223 4.88 4.04 -11.52
N LEU A 224 5.35 4.96 -10.70
CA LEU A 224 6.15 4.64 -9.53
C LEU A 224 5.29 4.06 -8.41
N PHE A 225 4.42 4.89 -7.85
CA PHE A 225 3.52 4.54 -6.74
C PHE A 225 2.59 3.38 -7.09
N LYS A 226 2.48 2.42 -6.18
CA LYS A 226 1.72 1.17 -6.27
C LYS A 226 2.17 0.17 -7.33
N ASP A 227 2.55 0.61 -8.53
CA ASP A 227 3.01 -0.34 -9.55
C ASP A 227 4.46 -0.78 -9.29
N ASN A 228 5.42 0.15 -9.33
CA ASN A 228 6.82 -0.21 -9.14
C ASN A 228 7.15 -0.41 -7.66
N THR A 229 6.71 0.48 -6.78
CA THR A 229 7.07 0.41 -5.35
C THR A 229 6.58 -0.88 -4.69
N ASN A 230 5.33 -1.30 -4.92
CA ASN A 230 4.80 -2.53 -4.31
C ASN A 230 5.55 -3.77 -4.79
N LEU A 231 5.81 -3.89 -6.09
CA LEU A 231 6.56 -5.02 -6.64
C LEU A 231 7.99 -5.06 -6.09
N VAL A 232 8.64 -3.90 -5.93
CA VAL A 232 10.01 -3.83 -5.40
C VAL A 232 10.03 -4.16 -3.91
N TRP A 233 9.05 -3.70 -3.13
CA TRP A 233 8.86 -4.14 -1.74
C TRP A 233 8.74 -5.65 -1.66
N SER A 234 7.91 -6.24 -2.51
CA SER A 234 7.74 -7.68 -2.49
C SER A 234 9.02 -8.44 -2.89
N ILE A 235 9.83 -7.90 -3.82
CA ILE A 235 11.16 -8.44 -4.14
C ILE A 235 12.12 -8.29 -2.95
N LEU A 236 12.05 -7.18 -2.21
CA LEU A 236 12.84 -6.95 -0.99
C LEU A 236 12.50 -7.98 0.09
N VAL A 237 11.21 -8.21 0.35
CA VAL A 237 10.75 -9.22 1.31
C VAL A 237 11.17 -10.62 0.87
N LEU A 238 11.08 -10.93 -0.43
CA LEU A 238 11.56 -12.20 -1.00
C LEU A 238 13.08 -12.37 -0.80
N PHE A 239 13.86 -11.31 -1.03
CA PHE A 239 15.30 -11.29 -0.78
C PHE A 239 15.60 -11.54 0.70
N GLN A 240 14.98 -10.80 1.63
CA GLN A 240 15.19 -10.99 3.07
C GLN A 240 14.87 -12.42 3.53
N ARG A 241 13.87 -13.07 2.91
CA ARG A 241 13.45 -14.43 3.26
C ARG A 241 14.38 -15.51 2.70
N THR A 242 14.91 -15.32 1.50
CA THR A 242 15.66 -16.35 0.76
C THR A 242 17.17 -16.14 0.75
N ASN A 243 17.62 -14.89 0.92
CA ASN A 243 18.98 -14.41 0.68
C ASN A 243 19.52 -14.77 -0.73
N ASP A 244 18.63 -14.94 -1.71
CA ASP A 244 19.03 -15.23 -3.09
C ASP A 244 19.55 -13.96 -3.77
N GLU A 245 20.76 -14.05 -4.31
CA GLU A 245 21.48 -12.99 -5.01
C GLU A 245 20.73 -12.46 -6.23
N GLN A 246 19.92 -13.29 -6.90
CA GLN A 246 19.11 -12.85 -8.04
C GLN A 246 18.14 -11.72 -7.66
N TRP A 247 17.61 -11.74 -6.43
CA TRP A 247 16.70 -10.70 -5.95
C TRP A 247 17.45 -9.44 -5.59
N ARG A 248 18.66 -9.57 -5.00
CA ARG A 248 19.53 -8.42 -4.74
C ARG A 248 19.92 -7.71 -6.04
N ASP A 249 20.28 -8.47 -7.07
CA ASP A 249 20.62 -7.93 -8.38
C ASP A 249 19.42 -7.19 -9.02
N ALA A 250 18.20 -7.71 -8.85
CA ALA A 250 16.99 -7.02 -9.29
C ALA A 250 16.76 -5.71 -8.53
N LEU A 251 16.98 -5.69 -7.21
CA LEU A 251 16.88 -4.45 -6.42
C LEU A 251 17.90 -3.41 -6.89
N TYR A 252 19.14 -3.80 -7.18
CA TYR A 252 20.15 -2.89 -7.74
C TYR A 252 19.78 -2.38 -9.13
N ALA A 253 19.31 -3.25 -10.01
CA ALA A 253 18.81 -2.83 -11.32
C ALA A 253 17.65 -1.83 -11.20
N TRP A 254 16.77 -2.04 -10.22
CA TRP A 254 15.71 -1.09 -9.94
C TRP A 254 16.22 0.25 -9.41
N LEU A 255 17.16 0.27 -8.47
CA LEU A 255 17.78 1.51 -7.99
C LEU A 255 18.41 2.32 -9.13
N ASP A 256 19.09 1.65 -10.07
CA ASP A 256 19.65 2.29 -11.26
C ASP A 256 18.56 2.91 -12.15
N GLY A 257 17.45 2.19 -12.36
CA GLY A 257 16.30 2.69 -13.10
C GLY A 257 15.58 3.85 -12.39
N PHE A 258 15.38 3.72 -11.08
CA PHE A 258 14.75 4.73 -10.23
C PHE A 258 15.55 6.04 -10.24
N GLU A 259 16.85 5.97 -9.97
CA GLU A 259 17.76 7.13 -9.99
C GLU A 259 17.76 7.81 -11.35
N LYS A 260 17.75 7.03 -12.43
CA LYS A 260 17.86 7.55 -13.80
C LYS A 260 16.58 8.21 -14.33
N TYR A 261 15.41 7.66 -14.02
CA TYR A 261 14.16 8.04 -14.68
C TYR A 261 13.14 8.72 -13.76
N PHE A 262 13.03 8.29 -12.50
CA PHE A 262 12.04 8.80 -11.56
C PHE A 262 12.58 9.91 -10.67
N TRP A 263 13.85 9.85 -10.30
CA TRP A 263 14.46 10.76 -9.34
C TRP A 263 15.13 11.98 -10.00
N ASN A 264 14.99 13.15 -9.37
CA ASN A 264 15.62 14.39 -9.78
C ASN A 264 16.00 15.24 -8.55
N LYS A 265 17.17 14.96 -7.96
CA LYS A 265 17.72 15.73 -6.83
C LYS A 265 16.76 15.86 -5.63
N GLY A 266 16.05 14.79 -5.29
CA GLY A 266 15.08 14.76 -4.19
C GLY A 266 13.63 14.86 -4.67
N ASP A 267 13.36 15.54 -5.79
CA ASP A 267 12.06 15.46 -6.44
C ASP A 267 11.88 14.07 -7.05
N VAL A 268 10.68 13.49 -6.89
CA VAL A 268 10.35 12.15 -7.39
C VAL A 268 9.11 12.24 -8.27
N HIS A 269 9.27 11.85 -9.52
CA HIS A 269 8.20 11.82 -10.50
C HIS A 269 7.29 10.60 -10.29
N LEU A 270 5.98 10.80 -10.38
CA LEU A 270 5.02 9.70 -10.28
C LEU A 270 4.98 8.82 -11.54
N MET A 271 5.24 9.41 -12.71
CA MET A 271 5.03 8.74 -14.00
C MET A 271 6.22 8.94 -14.95
N LEU A 272 6.43 7.94 -15.81
CA LEU A 272 7.30 8.04 -16.99
C LEU A 272 6.46 8.03 -18.26
N ASP A 273 6.78 8.92 -19.19
CA ASP A 273 6.20 8.92 -20.53
C ASP A 273 6.83 7.82 -21.42
N PRO A 274 6.39 7.63 -22.68
CA PRO A 274 6.95 6.62 -23.58
C PRO A 274 8.44 6.79 -23.90
N ALA A 275 9.00 7.98 -23.71
CA ALA A 275 10.41 8.29 -23.86
C ALA A 275 11.19 8.18 -22.54
N LEU A 276 10.57 7.65 -21.49
CA LEU A 276 11.11 7.52 -20.13
C LEU A 276 11.44 8.87 -19.47
N LYS A 277 10.77 9.95 -19.89
CA LYS A 277 10.86 11.23 -19.21
C LYS A 277 9.92 11.21 -18.01
N GLY A 278 10.47 11.47 -16.83
CA GLY A 278 9.70 11.64 -15.60
C GLY A 278 8.85 12.91 -15.61
N TYR A 279 7.64 12.83 -15.05
CA TYR A 279 6.77 13.97 -14.80
C TYR A 279 5.78 13.68 -13.66
N ASN A 280 5.05 14.73 -13.25
CA ASN A 280 4.09 14.71 -12.15
C ASN A 280 4.76 14.43 -10.79
N SER A 281 5.56 15.37 -10.32
CA SER A 281 6.10 15.41 -8.96
C SER A 281 4.95 15.34 -7.95
N SER A 282 4.97 14.34 -7.08
CA SER A 282 3.86 14.09 -6.17
C SER A 282 4.32 13.52 -4.85
N ILE A 283 3.67 13.92 -3.75
CA ILE A 283 3.97 13.39 -2.41
C ILE A 283 3.80 11.87 -2.37
N LYS A 284 2.87 11.32 -3.17
CA LYS A 284 2.66 9.87 -3.31
C LYS A 284 3.89 9.15 -3.83
N ALA A 285 4.60 9.77 -4.77
CA ALA A 285 5.87 9.27 -5.26
C ALA A 285 6.99 9.47 -4.23
N GLY A 286 6.98 10.61 -3.54
CA GLY A 286 7.93 10.96 -2.49
C GLY A 286 7.91 9.99 -1.30
N PHE A 287 6.78 9.88 -0.60
CA PHE A 287 6.68 9.07 0.61
C PHE A 287 6.90 7.58 0.31
N SER A 288 6.34 7.05 -0.79
CA SER A 288 6.50 5.62 -1.11
C SER A 288 7.93 5.26 -1.45
N SER A 289 8.68 6.17 -2.08
CA SER A 289 10.11 5.98 -2.33
C SER A 289 10.93 6.13 -1.05
N LEU A 290 10.64 7.16 -0.24
CA LEU A 290 11.29 7.38 1.05
C LEU A 290 11.16 6.13 1.93
N ASP A 291 9.95 5.63 2.07
CA ASP A 291 9.64 4.50 2.93
C ASP A 291 10.28 3.19 2.42
N LEU A 292 10.25 2.92 1.11
CA LEU A 292 10.93 1.79 0.50
C LEU A 292 12.46 1.85 0.66
N LEU A 293 13.06 3.03 0.45
CA LEU A 293 14.51 3.21 0.57
C LEU A 293 14.98 3.02 2.02
N CYS A 294 14.18 3.44 3.00
CA CYS A 294 14.42 3.14 4.41
C CYS A 294 14.37 1.64 4.69
N ASP A 295 13.39 0.92 4.14
CA ASP A 295 13.31 -0.54 4.30
C ASP A 295 14.47 -1.26 3.58
N MET A 296 14.91 -0.78 2.43
CA MET A 296 16.11 -1.28 1.74
C MET A 296 17.39 -1.04 2.56
N HIS A 297 17.50 0.10 3.24
CA HIS A 297 18.61 0.40 4.15
C HIS A 297 18.66 -0.60 5.31
N ASP A 298 17.52 -0.85 5.96
CA ASP A 298 17.39 -1.83 7.05
C ASP A 298 17.74 -3.26 6.57
N ALA A 299 17.30 -3.62 5.37
CA ALA A 299 17.64 -4.87 4.69
C ALA A 299 19.10 -4.97 4.19
N LYS A 300 19.92 -3.93 4.41
CA LYS A 300 21.33 -3.85 4.00
C LYS A 300 21.55 -3.88 2.47
N VAL A 301 20.62 -3.33 1.70
CA VAL A 301 20.73 -3.21 0.24
C VAL A 301 21.23 -1.81 -0.11
N ASP A 302 22.48 -1.71 -0.58
CA ASP A 302 23.16 -0.46 -0.99
C ASP A 302 22.96 0.70 0.00
N GLN A 303 23.24 0.44 1.29
CA GLN A 303 22.85 1.30 2.42
C GLN A 303 23.23 2.78 2.22
N GLU A 304 24.44 3.08 1.75
CA GLU A 304 24.90 4.45 1.54
C GLU A 304 24.09 5.17 0.45
N ARG A 305 23.87 4.50 -0.70
CA ARG A 305 23.13 5.09 -1.82
C ARG A 305 21.67 5.31 -1.45
N VAL A 306 21.01 4.30 -0.88
CA VAL A 306 19.58 4.41 -0.53
C VAL A 306 19.34 5.45 0.56
N LEU A 307 20.23 5.54 1.57
CA LEU A 307 20.12 6.55 2.62
C LEU A 307 20.30 7.97 2.07
N LYS A 308 21.27 8.16 1.16
CA LYS A 308 21.47 9.44 0.47
C LYS A 308 20.24 9.85 -0.33
N MET A 309 19.62 8.92 -1.05
CA MET A 309 18.41 9.20 -1.84
C MET A 309 17.21 9.49 -0.93
N ALA A 310 17.00 8.69 0.11
CA ALA A 310 15.93 8.90 1.10
C ALA A 310 16.04 10.28 1.78
N THR A 311 17.24 10.65 2.21
CA THR A 311 17.55 11.96 2.79
C THR A 311 17.23 13.09 1.80
N ALA A 312 17.68 12.98 0.54
CA ALA A 312 17.41 14.00 -0.46
C ALA A 312 15.91 14.15 -0.77
N ILE A 313 15.15 13.05 -0.76
CA ILE A 313 13.69 13.07 -0.97
C ILE A 313 13.00 13.76 0.22
N ALA A 314 13.36 13.39 1.45
CA ALA A 314 12.80 14.02 2.64
C ALA A 314 13.11 15.52 2.66
N ASP A 315 14.36 15.92 2.44
CA ASP A 315 14.77 17.32 2.41
C ASP A 315 13.98 18.14 1.37
N PHE A 316 13.77 17.59 0.16
CA PHE A 316 12.94 18.23 -0.85
C PHE A 316 11.50 18.46 -0.38
N TRP A 317 10.89 17.49 0.29
CA TRP A 317 9.53 17.63 0.81
C TRP A 317 9.44 18.55 2.01
N LEU A 318 10.43 18.55 2.91
CA LEU A 318 10.55 19.50 4.01
C LEU A 318 10.57 20.95 3.51
N ASP A 319 11.30 21.23 2.42
CA ASP A 319 11.33 22.55 1.78
C ASP A 319 9.97 22.95 1.17
N ASN A 320 9.07 21.99 0.93
CA ASN A 320 7.73 22.20 0.39
C ASN A 320 6.62 22.06 1.45
N GLN A 321 6.96 21.77 2.71
CA GLN A 321 6.01 21.69 3.80
C GLN A 321 5.38 23.07 4.03
N TRP A 322 4.05 23.13 4.10
CA TRP A 322 3.36 24.37 4.41
C TRP A 322 3.60 24.78 5.86
N GLN A 323 3.39 26.07 6.15
CA GLN A 323 3.53 26.60 7.52
C GLN A 323 2.56 25.95 8.52
N ASN A 324 1.45 25.38 8.05
CA ASN A 324 0.50 24.66 8.90
C ASN A 324 0.95 23.21 9.22
N GLY A 325 2.07 22.74 8.68
CA GLY A 325 2.63 21.42 8.94
C GLY A 325 2.31 20.35 7.91
N LEU A 326 1.38 20.59 7.00
CA LEU A 326 1.00 19.59 5.99
C LEU A 326 1.87 19.72 4.74
N PHE A 327 1.98 18.62 4.01
CA PHE A 327 2.65 18.56 2.73
C PHE A 327 1.61 18.60 1.60
N PRO A 328 1.77 19.49 0.59
CA PRO A 328 0.86 19.54 -0.55
C PRO A 328 0.96 18.27 -1.42
N GLU A 329 -0.08 17.95 -2.20
CA GLU A 329 -0.04 16.77 -3.08
C GLU A 329 1.05 16.89 -4.17
N VAL A 330 1.33 18.11 -4.60
CA VAL A 330 2.39 18.49 -5.53
C VAL A 330 3.15 19.70 -4.99
N PRO A 331 4.45 19.87 -5.27
CA PRO A 331 5.22 21.05 -4.86
C PRO A 331 4.53 22.36 -5.26
N GLY A 332 4.27 23.24 -4.29
CA GLY A 332 3.56 24.50 -4.50
C GLY A 332 2.06 24.39 -4.81
N GLY A 333 1.47 23.20 -4.66
CA GLY A 333 0.03 22.98 -4.78
C GLY A 333 -0.78 23.70 -3.70
N ASP A 334 -2.11 23.73 -3.88
CA ASP A 334 -3.07 24.38 -2.99
C ASP A 334 -3.88 23.41 -2.13
N ALA A 335 -3.69 22.10 -2.32
CA ALA A 335 -4.38 21.04 -1.62
C ALA A 335 -3.40 19.92 -1.21
N ASP A 336 -3.67 19.32 -0.07
CA ASP A 336 -2.93 18.17 0.46
C ASP A 336 -3.69 16.85 0.18
N HIS A 337 -3.26 15.73 0.77
CA HIS A 337 -4.04 14.50 0.76
C HIS A 337 -3.84 13.71 2.05
N LEU A 338 -4.91 13.45 2.80
CA LEU A 338 -4.89 12.82 4.14
C LEU A 338 -3.97 11.58 4.19
N ASP A 339 -4.24 10.60 3.33
CA ASP A 339 -3.49 9.33 3.25
C ASP A 339 -1.98 9.55 3.07
N ALA A 340 -1.61 10.46 2.16
CA ALA A 340 -0.22 10.72 1.85
C ALA A 340 0.52 11.44 2.98
N ASN A 341 -0.18 12.33 3.71
CA ASN A 341 0.35 12.97 4.90
C ASN A 341 0.48 11.98 6.07
N VAL A 342 -0.38 10.96 6.17
CA VAL A 342 -0.20 9.87 7.14
C VAL A 342 1.03 9.04 6.79
N ASP A 343 1.19 8.63 5.53
CA ASP A 343 2.29 7.76 5.14
C ASP A 343 3.66 8.48 5.13
N ILE A 344 3.72 9.78 4.80
CA ILE A 344 4.98 10.53 4.93
C ILE A 344 5.42 10.67 6.39
N VAL A 345 4.50 10.73 7.36
CA VAL A 345 4.85 10.71 8.79
C VAL A 345 5.54 9.39 9.15
N VAL A 346 5.07 8.26 8.61
CA VAL A 346 5.73 6.95 8.79
C VAL A 346 7.12 6.94 8.15
N GLY A 347 7.24 7.40 6.90
CA GLY A 347 8.52 7.48 6.20
C GLY A 347 9.55 8.36 6.91
N LEU A 348 9.13 9.52 7.43
CA LEU A 348 9.98 10.42 8.23
C LEU A 348 10.38 9.80 9.57
N ALA A 349 9.49 9.04 10.22
CA ALA A 349 9.81 8.31 11.44
C ALA A 349 10.89 7.25 11.20
N LYS A 350 10.80 6.47 10.11
CA LYS A 350 11.85 5.53 9.72
C LYS A 350 13.18 6.23 9.42
N LEU A 351 13.14 7.34 8.67
CA LEU A 351 14.34 8.10 8.35
C LEU A 351 15.00 8.72 9.59
N TYR A 352 14.20 9.24 10.53
CA TYR A 352 14.70 9.71 11.82
C TYR A 352 15.34 8.58 12.62
N ALA A 353 14.74 7.38 12.67
CA ALA A 353 15.34 6.25 13.36
C ALA A 353 16.72 5.86 12.80
N ILE A 354 16.92 6.03 11.49
CA ILE A 354 18.19 5.75 10.81
C ILE A 354 19.21 6.88 11.03
N THR A 355 18.79 8.14 10.90
CA THR A 355 19.70 9.31 10.84
C THR A 355 19.88 10.05 12.16
N GLN A 356 18.86 9.99 13.03
CA GLN A 356 18.70 10.80 14.24
C GLN A 356 18.76 12.32 13.98
N GLU A 357 18.48 12.76 12.75
CA GLU A 357 18.42 14.18 12.41
C GLU A 357 17.12 14.82 12.91
N GLN A 358 17.25 15.76 13.85
CA GLN A 358 16.11 16.40 14.53
C GLN A 358 15.08 17.03 13.59
N LYS A 359 15.52 17.56 12.43
CA LYS A 359 14.62 18.19 11.45
C LYS A 359 13.51 17.25 10.96
N TYR A 360 13.78 15.94 10.87
CA TYR A 360 12.76 14.96 10.47
C TYR A 360 11.77 14.69 11.60
N LEU A 361 12.25 14.65 12.86
CA LEU A 361 11.40 14.52 14.05
C LEU A 361 10.50 15.75 14.24
N ASP A 362 11.02 16.94 14.01
CA ASP A 362 10.25 18.18 14.10
C ASP A 362 9.15 18.20 13.03
N SER A 363 9.52 17.88 11.78
CA SER A 363 8.59 17.88 10.64
C SER A 363 7.51 16.80 10.78
N LEU A 364 7.86 15.57 11.19
CA LEU A 364 6.88 14.50 11.41
C LEU A 364 5.91 14.84 12.55
N THR A 365 6.40 15.47 13.63
CA THR A 365 5.57 15.86 14.77
C THR A 365 4.57 16.93 14.36
N LEU A 366 5.04 17.96 13.65
CA LEU A 366 4.21 19.04 13.14
C LEU A 366 3.14 18.51 12.16
N CYS A 367 3.52 17.63 11.21
CA CYS A 367 2.58 17.03 10.27
C CYS A 367 1.54 16.16 10.97
N ARG A 368 1.96 15.32 11.94
CA ARG A 368 1.03 14.48 12.72
C ARG A 368 -0.01 15.31 13.45
N GLU A 369 0.41 16.40 14.10
CA GLU A 369 -0.51 17.32 14.78
C GLU A 369 -1.47 18.00 13.79
N ALA A 370 -0.95 18.46 12.66
CA ALA A 370 -1.74 19.10 11.61
C ALA A 370 -2.79 18.15 11.01
N VAL A 371 -2.43 16.90 10.73
CA VAL A 371 -3.39 15.88 10.24
C VAL A 371 -4.54 15.69 11.22
N LEU A 372 -4.23 15.52 12.51
CA LEU A 372 -5.23 15.26 13.55
C LEU A 372 -6.11 16.47 13.88
N THR A 373 -5.67 17.68 13.57
CA THR A 373 -6.38 18.92 13.91
C THR A 373 -7.10 19.54 12.71
N LEU A 374 -6.45 19.62 11.55
CA LEU A 374 -6.95 20.35 10.38
C LEU A 374 -7.91 19.52 9.52
N HIS A 375 -7.69 18.20 9.40
CA HIS A 375 -8.61 17.34 8.65
C HIS A 375 -9.87 16.99 9.43
N LYS A 376 -9.90 17.25 10.74
CA LYS A 376 -10.98 16.80 11.62
C LYS A 376 -12.30 17.48 11.26
N MET A 377 -13.33 16.67 11.06
CA MET A 377 -14.73 17.06 10.88
C MET A 377 -15.62 16.46 11.98
N SER A 378 -16.91 16.74 11.95
CA SER A 378 -17.89 16.19 12.90
C SER A 378 -18.11 14.69 12.76
N LEU A 379 -17.89 14.13 11.58
CA LEU A 379 -18.17 12.72 11.26
C LEU A 379 -16.92 11.94 10.85
N GLY A 380 -15.71 12.42 11.16
CA GLY A 380 -14.45 11.80 10.73
C GLY A 380 -13.42 12.81 10.28
N TYR A 381 -12.56 12.42 9.34
CA TYR A 381 -11.51 13.25 8.78
C TYR A 381 -11.69 13.44 7.27
N CYS A 382 -11.61 14.68 6.80
CA CYS A 382 -11.76 15.02 5.39
C CYS A 382 -10.57 14.58 4.55
N GLN A 383 -10.80 14.36 3.26
CA GLN A 383 -9.79 13.87 2.34
C GLN A 383 -8.66 14.88 2.11
N SER A 384 -8.96 16.18 2.06
CA SER A 384 -7.98 17.22 1.75
C SER A 384 -8.29 18.55 2.43
N VAL A 385 -7.23 19.29 2.77
CA VAL A 385 -7.22 20.66 3.26
C VAL A 385 -6.24 21.52 2.45
N ASP A 386 -6.44 22.83 2.51
CA ASP A 386 -5.56 23.83 1.90
C ASP A 386 -4.43 24.28 2.86
N SER A 387 -3.54 25.14 2.34
CA SER A 387 -2.44 25.74 3.12
C SER A 387 -2.88 26.62 4.29
N ASN A 388 -4.17 27.03 4.33
CA ASN A 388 -4.76 27.77 5.44
C ASN A 388 -5.44 26.84 6.46
N GLY A 389 -5.38 25.52 6.25
CA GLY A 389 -6.03 24.53 7.11
C GLY A 389 -7.53 24.44 6.91
N LYS A 390 -8.08 24.90 5.77
CA LYS A 390 -9.50 24.77 5.45
C LYS A 390 -9.74 23.52 4.59
N PRO A 391 -10.82 22.75 4.81
CA PRO A 391 -11.17 21.64 3.93
C PRO A 391 -11.33 22.10 2.48
N SER A 392 -10.53 21.52 1.58
CA SER A 392 -10.61 21.70 0.13
C SER A 392 -11.41 20.57 -0.52
N ASP A 393 -11.39 19.38 0.10
CA ASP A 393 -12.26 18.25 -0.21
C ASP A 393 -12.81 17.66 1.10
N SER A 394 -14.08 17.95 1.37
CA SER A 394 -14.77 17.57 2.61
C SER A 394 -15.26 16.13 2.62
N ARG A 395 -14.97 15.32 1.60
CA ARG A 395 -15.36 13.90 1.57
C ARG A 395 -14.61 13.12 2.64
N ILE A 396 -15.30 12.18 3.26
CA ILE A 396 -14.78 11.26 4.26
C ILE A 396 -14.71 9.89 3.60
N LYS A 397 -13.50 9.48 3.23
CA LYS A 397 -13.24 8.14 2.72
C LYS A 397 -13.02 7.20 3.89
N ILE A 398 -13.84 6.14 3.98
CA ILE A 398 -13.89 5.28 5.17
C ILE A 398 -12.57 4.56 5.41
N LYS A 399 -11.91 4.12 4.34
CA LYS A 399 -10.60 3.47 4.47
C LYS A 399 -9.53 4.38 5.08
N TYR A 400 -9.56 5.68 4.77
CA TYR A 400 -8.61 6.63 5.34
C TYR A 400 -8.83 6.85 6.83
N GLN A 401 -10.03 6.58 7.34
CA GLN A 401 -10.29 6.61 8.79
C GLN A 401 -9.61 5.43 9.49
N GLY A 402 -9.55 4.27 8.84
CA GLY A 402 -8.77 3.11 9.30
C GLY A 402 -7.27 3.40 9.27
N LEU A 403 -6.75 3.81 8.10
CA LEU A 403 -5.32 4.09 7.91
C LEU A 403 -4.80 5.23 8.79
N LEU A 404 -5.62 6.24 9.11
CA LEU A 404 -5.23 7.31 10.03
C LEU A 404 -4.79 6.79 11.40
N THR A 405 -5.31 5.63 11.83
CA THR A 405 -4.94 5.02 13.11
C THR A 405 -3.48 4.54 13.18
N LYS A 406 -2.78 4.46 12.03
CA LYS A 406 -1.30 4.28 11.98
C LYS A 406 -0.59 5.30 12.87
N LEU A 407 -1.08 6.54 12.93
CA LEU A 407 -0.49 7.60 13.75
C LEU A 407 -0.52 7.29 15.26
N ALA A 408 -1.39 6.40 15.72
CA ALA A 408 -1.43 5.93 17.11
C ALA A 408 -0.64 4.62 17.33
N ILE A 409 -0.32 3.88 16.26
CA ILE A 409 0.54 2.69 16.30
C ILE A 409 2.02 3.06 16.37
N LEU A 410 2.39 4.19 15.75
CA LEU A 410 3.77 4.71 15.82
C LEU A 410 4.29 4.71 17.26
N PRO A 411 5.53 4.24 17.49
CA PRO A 411 6.10 4.22 18.83
C PRO A 411 6.21 5.64 19.40
N GLN A 412 6.19 5.74 20.73
CA GLN A 412 6.36 7.03 21.41
C GLN A 412 7.71 7.68 21.08
N ASP A 413 8.76 6.88 21.01
CA ASP A 413 10.06 7.27 20.45
C ASP A 413 10.21 6.67 19.04
N PRO A 414 10.20 7.50 17.98
CA PRO A 414 10.35 7.02 16.61
C PRO A 414 11.63 6.19 16.37
N ILE A 415 12.66 6.30 17.21
CA ILE A 415 13.87 5.46 17.11
C ILE A 415 13.58 3.96 17.27
N ASP A 416 12.44 3.62 17.86
CA ASP A 416 12.01 2.25 18.13
C ASP A 416 11.18 1.64 16.99
N ILE A 417 10.94 2.35 15.88
CA ILE A 417 10.03 1.91 14.82
C ILE A 417 10.42 0.56 14.19
N PHE A 418 11.72 0.25 14.12
CA PHE A 418 12.22 -1.02 13.60
C PHE A 418 12.28 -2.15 14.65
N LYS A 419 11.98 -1.87 15.93
CA LYS A 419 12.09 -2.88 17.01
C LYS A 419 10.88 -3.81 17.10
N ASP A 420 9.70 -3.34 16.70
CA ASP A 420 8.44 -4.08 16.78
C ASP A 420 7.98 -4.46 15.36
N VAL A 421 8.42 -5.65 14.92
CA VAL A 421 8.15 -6.14 13.55
C VAL A 421 6.65 -6.22 13.27
N ASP A 422 5.83 -6.63 14.24
CA ASP A 422 4.39 -6.79 14.04
C ASP A 422 3.71 -5.44 13.81
N LYS A 423 4.11 -4.39 14.55
CA LYS A 423 3.62 -3.02 14.30
C LYS A 423 4.19 -2.45 13.00
N LEU A 424 5.45 -2.71 12.70
CA LEU A 424 6.07 -2.26 11.45
C LEU A 424 5.30 -2.80 10.24
N GLU A 425 4.86 -4.07 10.27
CA GLU A 425 4.01 -4.66 9.23
C GLU A 425 2.68 -3.92 9.05
N LEU A 426 2.04 -3.46 10.14
CA LEU A 426 0.81 -2.65 10.08
C LEU A 426 1.06 -1.21 9.58
N LEU A 427 2.28 -0.70 9.72
CA LEU A 427 2.63 0.66 9.31
C LEU A 427 2.99 0.77 7.82
N ARG A 428 3.37 -0.34 7.17
CA ARG A 428 3.71 -0.37 5.73
C ARG A 428 2.55 0.13 4.87
N ASP A 429 2.87 0.87 3.82
CA ASP A 429 1.93 1.18 2.73
C ASP A 429 1.99 0.03 1.70
N ARG A 430 0.85 -0.66 1.52
CA ARG A 430 0.74 -1.86 0.69
C ARG A 430 -0.06 -1.62 -0.59
#